data_AF-A0A969YKQ7-F1
#
_entry.id   AF-A0A969YKQ7-F1
#
_cell.length_a   1.000
_cell.length_b   1.000
_cell.length_c   1.000
_cell.angle_alpha   90.00
_cell.angle_beta   90.00
_cell.angle_gamma   90.00
#
_symmetry.space_group_name_H-M   'P 1'
#
loop_
_entity.id
_entity.type
_entity.pdbx_description
1 polymer ?
#
loop_
_entity_poly.entity_id
_entity_poly.type
_entity_poly.pdbx_seq_one_letter_code
_entity_poly.pdbx_strand_id
1 'polypeptide(L)'
;MTPRRIRIFAALVALVMILSACMSALAYETIPFGEESSRVRALQRALKSKGYYTGTIDSKYGQKTRSAVYRYQKAIGITADGRAGNKTLTALYDGLAAANSIDGKKASTVVVKSSKTLYYGCTGASVRNLQRLLKKAGYFKGSVDGKFGDLTIIAVKRFQWAKGLHGDGKVGTKTMDALKEATGT
;
A
#
# COMPACT_ATOMS: atom_id res chain seq x y z
N MET A 1 -26.37 -40.53 31.59
CA MET A 1 -26.04 -40.13 30.21
C MET A 1 -24.63 -39.52 30.24
N THR A 2 -23.63 -40.18 29.67
CA THR A 2 -22.21 -40.01 30.02
C THR A 2 -21.44 -38.97 29.18
N PRO A 3 -20.49 -38.21 29.78
CA PRO A 3 -19.81 -37.03 29.20
C PRO A 3 -18.66 -37.36 28.23
N ARG A 4 -18.80 -38.40 27.40
CA ARG A 4 -17.72 -38.88 26.50
C ARG A 4 -17.82 -38.41 25.04
N ARG A 5 -18.91 -37.77 24.61
CA ARG A 5 -19.14 -37.36 23.20
C ARG A 5 -18.65 -35.96 22.82
N ILE A 6 -18.32 -35.11 23.79
CA ILE A 6 -17.86 -33.73 23.52
C ILE A 6 -16.38 -33.68 23.12
N ARG A 7 -15.58 -34.70 23.46
CA ARG A 7 -14.13 -34.70 23.17
C ARG A 7 -13.76 -34.97 21.71
N ILE A 8 -14.65 -35.56 20.91
CA ILE A 8 -14.35 -35.89 19.50
C ILE A 8 -14.57 -34.68 18.58
N PHE A 9 -15.51 -33.78 18.90
CA PHE A 9 -15.75 -32.56 18.11
C PHE A 9 -14.70 -31.46 18.35
N ALA A 10 -14.00 -31.48 19.48
CA ALA A 10 -12.91 -30.54 19.76
C ALA A 10 -11.62 -30.84 18.96
N ALA A 11 -11.46 -32.07 18.44
CA ALA A 11 -10.24 -32.47 17.73
C ALA A 11 -10.30 -32.25 16.20
N LEU A 12 -11.48 -32.03 15.61
CA LEU A 12 -11.63 -31.84 14.16
C LEU A 12 -11.61 -30.37 13.72
N VAL A 13 -11.84 -29.44 14.65
CA VAL A 13 -11.73 -27.99 14.40
C VAL A 13 -10.27 -27.52 14.48
N ALA A 14 -9.41 -28.22 15.21
CA ALA A 14 -7.99 -27.91 15.31
C ALA A 14 -7.14 -28.36 14.09
N LEU A 15 -7.66 -29.27 13.26
CA LEU A 15 -6.94 -29.75 12.06
C LEU A 15 -7.15 -28.85 10.83
N VAL A 16 -8.23 -28.05 10.78
CA VAL A 16 -8.49 -27.09 9.69
C VAL A 16 -7.76 -25.75 9.91
N MET A 17 -7.40 -25.43 11.16
CA MET A 17 -6.76 -24.16 11.52
C MET A 17 -5.23 -24.14 11.34
N ILE A 18 -4.58 -25.28 11.07
CA ILE A 18 -3.13 -25.34 10.86
C ILE A 18 -2.75 -25.27 9.37
N LEU A 19 -3.70 -25.45 8.44
CA LEU A 19 -3.47 -25.28 7.00
C LEU A 19 -3.67 -23.83 6.50
N SER A 20 -4.17 -22.92 7.33
CA SER A 20 -4.40 -21.51 6.93
C SER A 20 -3.16 -20.61 7.08
N ALA A 21 -2.18 -21.01 7.89
CA ALA A 21 -0.99 -20.20 8.13
C ALA A 21 0.05 -20.25 6.99
N CYS A 22 0.00 -21.26 6.10
CA CYS A 22 0.97 -21.38 4.98
C CYS A 22 0.64 -20.43 3.80
N MET A 23 -0.57 -19.85 3.75
CA MET A 23 -0.93 -18.83 2.75
C MET A 23 -0.66 -17.39 3.20
N SER A 24 -0.12 -17.19 4.41
CA SER A 24 0.03 -15.85 5.00
C SER A 24 1.37 -15.18 4.72
N ALA A 25 2.25 -15.78 3.92
CA ALA A 25 3.56 -15.22 3.58
C ALA A 25 3.63 -14.48 2.23
N LEU A 26 2.57 -14.50 1.42
CA LEU A 26 2.53 -13.82 0.10
C LEU A 26 1.40 -12.77 -0.05
N ALA A 27 0.51 -12.64 0.94
CA ALA A 27 -0.72 -11.84 0.81
C ALA A 27 -0.62 -10.37 1.25
N TYR A 28 0.58 -9.78 1.29
CA TYR A 28 0.74 -8.35 1.59
C TYR A 28 0.46 -7.43 0.37
N GLU A 29 0.33 -8.02 -0.82
CA GLU A 29 0.30 -7.29 -2.09
C GLU A 29 -1.06 -6.66 -2.45
N THR A 30 -2.14 -7.09 -1.80
CA THR A 30 -3.51 -6.63 -2.07
C THR A 30 -4.22 -6.31 -0.76
N ILE A 31 -5.04 -5.25 -0.75
CA ILE A 31 -5.94 -4.93 0.36
C ILE A 31 -7.23 -5.76 0.19
N PRO A 32 -7.45 -6.86 0.96
CA PRO A 32 -8.65 -7.69 0.85
C PRO A 32 -9.96 -6.96 1.19
N PHE A 33 -11.06 -7.51 0.66
CA PHE A 33 -12.41 -7.13 1.05
C PHE A 33 -12.63 -7.41 2.55
N GLY A 34 -13.31 -6.49 3.24
CA GLY A 34 -13.52 -6.57 4.68
C GLY A 34 -12.32 -6.12 5.52
N GLU A 35 -11.18 -5.75 4.91
CA GLU A 35 -10.07 -5.17 5.67
C GLU A 35 -10.49 -3.83 6.28
N GLU A 36 -10.18 -3.64 7.55
CA GLU A 36 -10.25 -2.34 8.21
C GLU A 36 -8.84 -1.87 8.52
N SER A 37 -8.36 -0.89 7.77
CA SER A 37 -7.01 -0.41 7.98
C SER A 37 -6.84 1.02 7.49
N SER A 38 -5.80 1.64 8.02
CA SER A 38 -5.41 2.96 7.59
C SER A 38 -5.01 3.00 6.09
N ARG A 39 -4.62 1.84 5.51
CA ARG A 39 -4.37 1.68 4.05
C ARG A 39 -5.65 1.84 3.25
N VAL A 40 -6.74 1.25 3.72
CA VAL A 40 -8.07 1.42 3.10
C VAL A 40 -8.51 2.87 3.15
N ARG A 41 -8.28 3.55 4.28
CA ARG A 41 -8.58 4.98 4.43
C ARG A 41 -7.87 5.84 3.39
N ALA A 42 -6.59 5.57 3.14
CA ALA A 42 -5.80 6.24 2.11
C ALA A 42 -6.30 5.92 0.70
N LEU A 43 -6.63 4.66 0.43
CA LEU A 43 -7.23 4.22 -0.83
C LEU A 43 -8.54 4.97 -1.11
N GLN A 44 -9.44 5.02 -0.14
CA GLN A 44 -10.72 5.74 -0.24
C GLN A 44 -10.51 7.23 -0.51
N ARG A 45 -9.56 7.90 0.18
CA ARG A 45 -9.20 9.30 -0.11
C ARG A 45 -8.72 9.49 -1.53
N ALA A 46 -7.82 8.63 -2.01
CA ALA A 46 -7.25 8.75 -3.34
C ALA A 46 -8.30 8.52 -4.43
N LEU A 47 -9.13 7.48 -4.27
CA LEU A 47 -10.26 7.23 -5.17
C LEU A 47 -11.28 8.38 -5.13
N LYS A 48 -11.52 8.99 -3.96
CA LYS A 48 -12.43 10.13 -3.81
C LYS A 48 -11.91 11.37 -4.50
N SER A 49 -10.62 11.68 -4.31
CA SER A 49 -9.95 12.79 -5.00
C SER A 49 -9.94 12.64 -6.52
N LYS A 50 -9.94 11.39 -7.02
CA LYS A 50 -10.04 11.07 -8.46
C LYS A 50 -11.48 10.95 -8.96
N GLY A 51 -12.48 11.14 -8.11
CA GLY A 51 -13.92 11.07 -8.47
C GLY A 51 -14.52 9.66 -8.55
N TYR A 52 -13.77 8.62 -8.18
CA TYR A 52 -14.23 7.22 -8.26
C TYR A 52 -14.94 6.73 -6.99
N TYR A 53 -14.72 7.38 -5.85
CA TYR A 53 -15.32 7.01 -4.57
C TYR A 53 -16.24 8.11 -4.01
N THR A 54 -17.52 7.77 -3.85
CA THR A 54 -18.57 8.69 -3.34
C THR A 54 -18.91 8.45 -1.87
N GLY A 55 -18.33 7.42 -1.24
CA GLY A 55 -18.60 7.06 0.14
C GLY A 55 -17.93 7.98 1.19
N THR A 56 -18.25 7.67 2.45
CA THR A 56 -17.54 8.18 3.63
C THR A 56 -16.20 7.46 3.77
N ILE A 57 -15.14 8.20 4.10
CA ILE A 57 -13.83 7.60 4.34
C ILE A 57 -13.85 6.97 5.75
N ASP A 58 -14.22 5.70 5.81
CA ASP A 58 -14.45 4.94 7.05
C ASP A 58 -13.33 3.94 7.37
N SER A 59 -12.29 3.86 6.52
CA SER A 59 -11.19 2.90 6.65
C SER A 59 -11.59 1.44 6.44
N LYS A 60 -12.80 1.16 5.92
CA LYS A 60 -13.33 -0.19 5.70
C LYS A 60 -13.40 -0.54 4.22
N TYR A 61 -12.86 -1.69 3.85
CA TYR A 61 -12.89 -2.15 2.46
C TYR A 61 -14.22 -2.86 2.20
N GLY A 62 -15.30 -2.08 2.26
CA GLY A 62 -16.64 -2.55 1.96
C GLY A 62 -16.98 -2.48 0.46
N GLN A 63 -18.24 -2.76 0.15
CA GLN A 63 -18.75 -2.80 -1.22
C GLN A 63 -18.51 -1.48 -1.98
N LYS A 64 -18.70 -0.33 -1.33
CA LYS A 64 -18.44 0.99 -1.94
C LYS A 64 -16.98 1.17 -2.35
N THR A 65 -16.04 0.72 -1.51
CA THR A 65 -14.60 0.80 -1.79
C THR A 65 -14.23 -0.13 -2.95
N ARG A 66 -14.75 -1.36 -2.94
CA ARG A 66 -14.58 -2.34 -4.02
C ARG A 66 -15.10 -1.82 -5.36
N SER A 67 -16.32 -1.27 -5.40
CA SER A 67 -16.90 -0.70 -6.61
C SER A 67 -16.10 0.49 -7.14
N ALA A 68 -15.57 1.35 -6.26
CA ALA A 68 -14.70 2.45 -6.67
C ALA A 68 -13.37 1.96 -7.26
N VAL A 69 -12.76 0.93 -6.67
CA VAL A 69 -11.56 0.29 -7.22
C VAL A 69 -11.84 -0.34 -8.58
N TYR A 70 -12.94 -1.08 -8.72
CA TYR A 70 -13.35 -1.66 -9.99
C TYR A 70 -13.50 -0.60 -11.08
N ARG A 71 -14.21 0.50 -10.79
CA ARG A 71 -14.41 1.61 -11.73
C ARG A 71 -13.08 2.27 -12.10
N TYR A 72 -12.21 2.46 -11.12
CA TYR A 72 -10.90 3.02 -11.36
C TYR A 72 -10.05 2.12 -12.26
N GLN A 73 -9.99 0.81 -11.98
CA GLN A 73 -9.29 -0.19 -12.79
C GLN A 73 -9.81 -0.22 -14.23
N LYS A 74 -11.13 -0.19 -14.42
CA LYS A 74 -11.76 -0.08 -15.75
C LYS A 74 -11.30 1.18 -16.48
N ALA A 75 -11.27 2.32 -15.81
CA ALA A 75 -10.93 3.61 -16.42
C ALA A 75 -9.46 3.69 -16.87
N ILE A 76 -8.56 2.98 -16.21
CA ILE A 76 -7.13 2.92 -16.57
C ILE A 76 -6.76 1.71 -17.43
N GLY A 77 -7.75 0.91 -17.86
CA GLY A 77 -7.53 -0.22 -18.78
C GLY A 77 -6.79 -1.42 -18.18
N ILE A 78 -6.82 -1.62 -16.86
CA ILE A 78 -6.26 -2.82 -16.23
C ILE A 78 -7.37 -3.81 -15.84
N THR A 79 -6.99 -5.02 -15.43
CA THR A 79 -7.92 -6.04 -14.93
C THR A 79 -8.77 -5.47 -13.80
N ALA A 80 -10.09 -5.41 -14.02
CA ALA A 80 -11.05 -4.86 -13.08
C ALA A 80 -11.64 -5.97 -12.20
N ASP A 81 -10.94 -6.31 -11.13
CA ASP A 81 -11.34 -7.33 -10.15
C ASP A 81 -11.89 -6.74 -8.84
N GLY A 82 -11.80 -5.41 -8.70
CA GLY A 82 -12.16 -4.68 -7.50
C GLY A 82 -11.19 -4.90 -6.34
N ARG A 83 -9.97 -5.37 -6.60
CA ARG A 83 -8.92 -5.59 -5.59
C ARG A 83 -7.85 -4.51 -5.70
N ALA A 84 -7.54 -3.86 -4.59
CA ALA A 84 -6.47 -2.86 -4.57
C ALA A 84 -5.10 -3.53 -4.42
N GLY A 85 -4.65 -4.19 -5.49
CA GLY A 85 -3.33 -4.79 -5.61
C GLY A 85 -2.25 -3.80 -6.07
N ASN A 86 -0.99 -4.24 -6.12
CA ASN A 86 0.15 -3.38 -6.47
C ASN A 86 -0.05 -2.60 -7.78
N LYS A 87 -0.52 -3.22 -8.87
CA LYS A 87 -0.81 -2.51 -10.14
C LYS A 87 -1.84 -1.38 -9.97
N THR A 88 -2.89 -1.63 -9.21
CA THR A 88 -3.96 -0.67 -8.95
C THR A 88 -3.48 0.47 -8.06
N LEU A 89 -2.75 0.14 -6.99
CA LEU A 89 -2.18 1.12 -6.06
C LEU A 89 -1.12 1.97 -6.78
N THR A 90 -0.24 1.37 -7.58
CA THR A 90 0.72 2.10 -8.42
C THR A 90 0.00 2.99 -9.43
N ALA A 91 -1.03 2.54 -10.13
CA ALA A 91 -1.76 3.44 -11.02
C ALA A 91 -2.42 4.60 -10.24
N LEU A 92 -3.05 4.29 -9.09
CA LEU A 92 -3.78 5.26 -8.29
C LEU A 92 -2.87 6.33 -7.66
N TYR A 93 -1.66 5.92 -7.26
CA TYR A 93 -0.69 6.78 -6.59
C TYR A 93 0.44 7.27 -7.50
N ASP A 94 0.85 6.58 -8.55
CA ASP A 94 1.91 7.07 -9.45
C ASP A 94 1.39 7.62 -10.77
N GLY A 95 0.20 7.23 -11.24
CA GLY A 95 -0.34 7.74 -12.51
C GLY A 95 0.55 7.55 -13.74
N LEU A 96 1.69 6.84 -13.65
CA LEU A 96 2.64 6.67 -14.75
C LEU A 96 3.45 5.36 -14.64
N ALA A 97 2.75 4.22 -14.62
CA ALA A 97 3.36 2.90 -14.87
C ALA A 97 2.49 2.01 -15.76
N ALA A 98 1.63 2.63 -16.60
CA ALA A 98 0.84 1.95 -17.62
C ALA A 98 1.71 1.56 -18.84
N ALA A 99 2.87 0.96 -18.61
CA ALA A 99 3.77 0.50 -19.68
C ALA A 99 4.53 -0.78 -19.33
N ASN A 100 3.95 -1.69 -18.54
CA ASN A 100 4.51 -3.05 -18.38
C ASN A 100 3.42 -4.12 -18.44
N SER A 101 2.60 -4.03 -19.48
CA SER A 101 2.04 -5.19 -20.15
C SER A 101 2.54 -5.14 -21.60
N ILE A 102 3.78 -5.55 -21.81
CA ILE A 102 4.22 -6.14 -23.08
C ILE A 102 4.56 -7.59 -22.75
N ASP A 103 4.06 -8.46 -23.61
CA ASP A 103 3.95 -9.89 -23.51
C ASP A 103 5.11 -10.65 -22.87
N GLY A 104 4.73 -11.71 -22.14
CA GLY A 104 5.66 -12.64 -21.55
C GLY A 104 6.49 -13.38 -22.61
N LYS A 105 7.68 -12.88 -22.93
CA LYS A 105 8.83 -13.70 -23.30
C LYS A 105 10.14 -12.97 -22.98
N LYS A 106 11.04 -13.74 -22.37
CA LYS A 106 12.47 -13.50 -22.16
C LYS A 106 12.84 -12.34 -21.22
N ALA A 107 13.28 -12.75 -20.03
CA ALA A 107 14.17 -11.97 -19.19
C ALA A 107 15.33 -11.40 -20.03
N SER A 108 15.45 -10.08 -20.01
CA SER A 108 16.70 -9.39 -20.28
C SER A 108 16.87 -8.27 -19.27
N THR A 109 18.03 -8.34 -18.63
CA THR A 109 18.63 -7.43 -17.69
C THR A 109 18.58 -5.99 -18.19
N VAL A 110 17.48 -5.30 -17.90
CA VAL A 110 17.50 -3.86 -17.78
C VAL A 110 17.56 -3.61 -16.28
N VAL A 111 18.70 -3.14 -15.79
CA VAL A 111 18.79 -2.50 -14.48
C VAL A 111 18.04 -1.17 -14.60
N VAL A 112 16.72 -1.25 -14.78
CA VAL A 112 15.85 -0.13 -14.45
C VAL A 112 16.01 -0.01 -12.96
N LYS A 113 16.78 0.98 -12.53
CA LYS A 113 16.74 1.51 -11.16
C LYS A 113 15.29 1.98 -10.98
N SER A 114 14.41 1.02 -10.71
CA SER A 114 12.99 1.21 -10.46
C SER A 114 12.98 2.14 -9.27
N SER A 115 12.82 3.42 -9.55
CA SER A 115 12.67 4.44 -8.55
C SER A 115 11.28 4.22 -8.00
N LYS A 116 11.19 3.24 -7.10
CA LYS A 116 9.95 2.78 -6.53
C LYS A 116 9.41 3.95 -5.70
N THR A 117 8.41 4.65 -6.23
CA THR A 117 7.73 5.68 -5.47
C THR A 117 7.19 5.05 -4.21
N LEU A 118 7.53 5.65 -3.07
CA LEU A 118 6.99 5.20 -1.79
C LEU A 118 5.75 6.03 -1.49
N TYR A 119 4.67 5.35 -1.15
CA TYR A 119 3.40 5.98 -0.83
C TYR A 119 2.80 5.32 0.41
N TYR A 120 1.68 5.88 0.86
CA TYR A 120 0.96 5.39 2.03
C TYR A 120 0.66 3.88 1.93
N GLY A 121 0.98 3.14 2.98
CA GLY A 121 0.80 1.70 3.03
C GLY A 121 1.93 0.89 2.39
N CYS A 122 2.94 1.52 1.80
CA CYS A 122 4.19 0.82 1.50
C CYS A 122 4.84 0.35 2.82
N THR A 123 5.47 -0.82 2.78
CA THR A 123 6.32 -1.30 3.87
C THR A 123 7.65 -1.81 3.33
N GLY A 124 8.61 -2.01 4.24
CA GLY A 124 9.86 -2.67 3.95
C GLY A 124 11.08 -1.75 4.03
N ALA A 125 12.20 -2.23 3.49
CA ALA A 125 13.50 -1.60 3.64
C ALA A 125 13.55 -0.17 3.07
N SER A 126 12.91 0.07 1.92
CA SER A 126 12.84 1.39 1.31
C SER A 126 12.11 2.41 2.19
N VAL A 127 11.05 1.99 2.88
CA VAL A 127 10.30 2.84 3.81
C VAL A 127 11.09 3.11 5.08
N ARG A 128 11.83 2.11 5.61
CA ARG A 128 12.76 2.35 6.72
C ARG A 128 13.80 3.40 6.34
N ASN A 129 14.33 3.32 5.12
CA ASN A 129 15.30 4.29 4.65
C ASN A 129 14.70 5.69 4.56
N LEU A 130 13.52 5.81 3.94
CA LEU A 130 12.77 7.06 3.89
C LEU A 130 12.54 7.66 5.29
N GLN A 131 12.07 6.85 6.24
CA GLN A 131 11.82 7.30 7.61
C GLN A 131 13.10 7.77 8.30
N ARG A 132 14.25 7.10 8.08
CA ARG A 132 15.54 7.57 8.59
C ARG A 132 15.93 8.92 8.00
N LEU A 133 15.79 9.09 6.68
CA LEU A 133 16.09 10.35 6.00
C LEU A 133 15.18 11.47 6.50
N LEU A 134 13.87 11.24 6.58
CA LEU A 134 12.93 12.22 7.13
C LEU A 134 13.20 12.54 8.61
N LYS A 135 13.67 11.56 9.39
CA LYS A 135 14.03 11.76 10.80
C LYS A 135 15.30 12.60 10.92
N LYS A 136 16.31 12.29 10.10
CA LYS A 136 17.55 13.08 10.00
C LYS A 136 17.29 14.51 9.52
N ALA A 137 16.35 14.69 8.60
CA ALA A 137 15.90 16.00 8.14
C ALA A 137 14.98 16.73 9.15
N GLY A 138 14.58 16.10 10.27
CA GLY A 138 13.77 16.71 11.32
C GLY A 138 12.24 16.65 11.12
N TYR A 139 11.75 15.99 10.07
CA TYR A 139 10.33 15.95 9.71
C TYR A 139 9.58 14.73 10.27
N PHE A 140 10.29 13.67 10.65
CA PHE A 140 9.69 12.44 11.17
C PHE A 140 10.01 12.23 12.65
N LYS A 141 8.98 12.30 13.50
CA LYS A 141 9.08 12.11 14.96
C LYS A 141 8.77 10.68 15.42
N GLY A 142 8.37 9.80 14.50
CA GLY A 142 8.01 8.42 14.82
C GLY A 142 9.21 7.47 14.94
N SER A 143 8.89 6.22 15.27
CA SER A 143 9.81 5.09 15.18
C SER A 143 10.01 4.67 13.72
N VAL A 144 11.23 4.28 13.36
CA VAL A 144 11.55 3.73 12.03
C VAL A 144 11.10 2.27 11.99
N ASP A 145 9.82 2.06 11.75
CA ASP A 145 9.18 0.73 11.72
C ASP A 145 9.10 0.12 10.32
N GLY A 146 9.47 0.89 9.29
CA GLY A 146 9.37 0.48 7.90
C GLY A 146 7.94 0.44 7.39
N LYS A 147 7.02 1.17 8.03
CA LYS A 147 5.61 1.28 7.62
C LYS A 147 5.29 2.71 7.21
N PHE A 148 4.79 2.87 6.00
CA PHE A 148 4.40 4.19 5.49
C PHE A 148 2.98 4.50 5.98
N GLY A 149 2.86 4.76 7.28
CA GLY A 149 1.59 5.08 7.93
C GLY A 149 1.32 6.58 8.02
N ASP A 150 0.40 6.94 8.93
CA ASP A 150 -0.07 8.32 9.14
C ASP A 150 1.06 9.28 9.52
N LEU A 151 1.97 8.86 10.41
CA LEU A 151 3.12 9.69 10.79
C LEU A 151 4.08 9.91 9.62
N THR A 152 4.30 8.88 8.79
CA THR A 152 5.22 8.95 7.65
C THR A 152 4.66 9.87 6.56
N ILE A 153 3.36 9.79 6.23
CA ILE A 153 2.77 10.69 5.23
C ILE A 153 2.73 12.14 5.71
N ILE A 154 2.45 12.39 6.99
CA ILE A 154 2.50 13.74 7.55
C ILE A 154 3.92 14.31 7.43
N ALA A 155 4.93 13.51 7.78
CA ALA A 155 6.33 13.91 7.65
C ALA A 155 6.72 14.20 6.20
N VAL A 156 6.34 13.33 5.25
CA VAL A 156 6.61 13.53 3.82
C VAL A 156 5.97 14.81 3.31
N LYS A 157 4.69 15.06 3.61
CA LYS A 157 4.01 16.28 3.14
C LYS A 157 4.64 17.54 3.69
N ARG A 158 4.97 17.54 5.00
CA ARG A 158 5.68 18.66 5.62
C ARG A 158 7.03 18.91 4.97
N PHE A 159 7.80 17.85 4.74
CA PHE A 159 9.08 17.95 4.05
C PHE A 159 8.93 18.50 2.62
N GLN A 160 7.97 17.97 1.87
CA GLN A 160 7.68 18.41 0.51
C GLN A 160 7.34 19.90 0.47
N TRP A 161 6.41 20.37 1.30
CA TRP A 161 6.07 21.80 1.37
C TRP A 161 7.27 22.66 1.78
N ALA A 162 8.06 22.22 2.75
CA ALA A 162 9.25 22.96 3.19
C ALA A 162 10.35 23.06 2.12
N LYS A 163 10.37 22.13 1.16
CA LYS A 163 11.27 22.13 0.01
C LYS A 163 10.65 22.71 -1.27
N GLY A 164 9.48 23.37 -1.17
CA GLY A 164 8.80 23.95 -2.33
C GLY A 164 8.24 22.90 -3.30
N LEU A 165 8.12 21.63 -2.87
CA LEU A 165 7.51 20.56 -3.64
C LEU A 165 6.00 20.50 -3.36
N HIS A 166 5.27 19.89 -4.30
CA HIS A 166 3.85 19.61 -4.09
C HIS A 166 3.67 18.56 -2.98
N GLY A 167 2.94 18.90 -1.91
CA GLY A 167 2.69 18.05 -0.74
C GLY A 167 1.69 16.91 -0.98
N ASP A 168 1.89 16.10 -2.02
CA ASP A 168 1.02 14.96 -2.35
C ASP A 168 1.19 13.77 -1.41
N GLY A 169 2.27 13.74 -0.61
CA GLY A 169 2.57 12.64 0.30
C GLY A 169 3.17 11.40 -0.39
N LYS A 170 3.67 11.56 -1.62
CA LYS A 170 4.31 10.50 -2.41
C LYS A 170 5.80 10.78 -2.56
N VAL A 171 6.62 9.77 -2.33
CA VAL A 171 8.07 9.91 -2.39
C VAL A 171 8.58 9.30 -3.67
N GLY A 172 8.51 10.08 -4.74
CA GLY A 172 9.19 9.79 -6.00
C GLY A 172 10.65 10.25 -5.99
N THR A 173 11.29 10.21 -7.16
CA THR A 173 12.70 10.63 -7.34
C THR A 173 12.96 12.04 -6.79
N LYS A 174 12.17 13.04 -7.20
CA LYS A 174 12.32 14.44 -6.74
C LYS A 174 12.31 14.58 -5.22
N THR A 175 11.40 13.88 -4.53
CA THR A 175 11.32 13.95 -3.06
C THR A 175 12.49 13.21 -2.42
N MET A 176 12.92 12.09 -2.99
CA MET A 176 14.08 11.33 -2.51
C MET A 176 15.39 12.10 -2.70
N ASP A 177 15.56 12.79 -3.82
CA ASP A 177 16.76 13.60 -4.10
C ASP A 177 16.81 14.81 -3.17
N ALA A 178 15.68 15.50 -2.96
CA ALA A 178 15.59 16.58 -1.98
C ALA A 178 15.90 16.09 -0.55
N LEU A 179 15.47 14.87 -0.19
CA LEU A 179 15.77 14.27 1.12
C LEU A 179 17.26 14.04 1.29
N LYS A 180 17.89 13.44 0.29
CA LYS A 180 19.32 13.17 0.23
C LYS A 180 20.16 14.44 0.34
N GLU A 181 19.78 15.47 -0.41
CA GLU A 181 20.39 16.79 -0.34
C GLU A 181 20.23 17.41 1.06
N ALA A 182 19.02 17.36 1.62
CA ALA A 182 18.76 17.87 2.97
C ALA A 182 19.53 17.10 4.07
N THR A 183 19.93 15.86 3.82
CA THR A 183 20.65 15.02 4.77
C THR A 183 22.14 14.83 4.45
N GLY A 184 22.65 15.42 3.38
CA GLY A 184 24.06 15.29 2.94
C GLY A 184 24.49 13.87 2.61
N THR A 185 23.66 13.10 1.91
CA THR A 185 23.88 11.68 1.53
C THR A 185 23.47 11.41 0.12
#